data_AF-A0A2H3DQT6-F1
#
_entry.id   AF-A0A2H3DQT6-F1
#
_cell.length_a   1.000
_cell.length_b   1.000
_cell.length_c   1.000
_cell.angle_alpha   90.00
_cell.angle_beta   90.00
_cell.angle_gamma   90.00
#
_symmetry.space_group_name_H-M   'P 1'
#
loop_
_entity.id
_entity.type
_entity.pdbx_description
1 polymer ?
#
loop_
_entity_poly.entity_id
_entity_poly.type
_entity_poly.pdbx_seq_one_letter_code
_entity_poly.pdbx_strand_id
1 'polypeptide(L)'
;MEPLSAKCIFEQETVGIEPYFVAGLVSSIQPQDESDEPLLEQMGMSDVKSPDLTIFSGSSPIGEYNNPDLIKGMFPTLFPFSKGEFEEPHRKVAISFETQANYCLDLNDRCFRYHESFLFIMMNMIQCWQAYLHTHFTVNDVDFGTVMEDIAGVKPETLKDIAKHL
;
A
#
# COMPACT_ATOMS: atom_id res chain seq x y z
N MET A 1 16.79 36.26 19.63
CA MET A 1 16.23 35.94 18.30
C MET A 1 16.06 34.43 18.30
N GLU A 2 14.92 33.98 18.82
CA GLU A 2 14.63 32.56 19.07
C GLU A 2 13.75 32.00 17.94
N PRO A 3 13.90 30.72 17.58
CA PRO A 3 13.18 30.14 16.44
C PRO A 3 11.71 29.84 16.81
N LEU A 4 10.79 30.42 16.03
CA LEU A 4 9.37 30.15 16.14
C LEU A 4 9.05 28.70 15.73
N SER A 5 8.30 28.03 16.59
CA SER A 5 7.94 26.61 16.50
C SER A 5 7.00 26.30 15.34
N ALA A 6 7.25 25.18 14.65
CA ALA A 6 6.49 24.67 13.50
C ALA A 6 4.98 24.49 13.75
N LYS A 7 4.53 24.46 15.02
CA LYS A 7 3.10 24.46 15.37
C LYS A 7 2.36 25.74 14.92
N CYS A 8 3.02 26.90 14.95
CA CYS A 8 2.37 28.16 14.53
C CYS A 8 2.17 28.28 13.02
N ILE A 9 2.90 27.50 12.22
CA ILE A 9 2.77 27.54 10.75
C ILE A 9 1.53 26.73 10.32
N PHE A 10 1.23 25.62 11.02
CA PHE A 10 0.09 24.75 10.68
C PHE A 10 -1.27 25.35 11.05
N GLU A 11 -1.34 26.22 12.06
CA GLU A 11 -2.60 26.84 12.50
C GLU A 11 -3.03 28.06 11.66
N GLN A 12 -2.12 28.67 10.89
CA GLN A 12 -2.47 29.80 10.01
C GLN A 12 -3.08 29.36 8.67
N GLU A 13 -2.89 28.11 8.25
CA GLU A 13 -3.35 27.63 6.93
C GLU A 13 -4.77 27.04 6.94
N THR A 14 -5.42 26.95 8.11
CA THR A 14 -6.81 26.44 8.25
C THR A 14 -7.85 27.54 8.45
N VAL A 15 -7.48 28.81 8.32
CA VAL A 15 -8.45 29.92 8.32
C VAL A 15 -9.10 30.02 6.95
N GLY A 16 -10.03 29.11 6.66
CA GLY A 16 -10.80 29.15 5.41
C GLY A 16 -11.51 27.85 5.00
N ILE A 17 -11.23 26.73 5.66
CA ILE A 17 -11.92 25.47 5.38
C ILE A 17 -13.05 25.30 6.40
N GLU A 18 -14.24 25.77 6.05
CA GLU A 18 -15.47 25.41 6.73
C GLU A 18 -15.70 23.88 6.62
N PRO A 19 -15.98 23.16 7.72
CA PRO A 19 -16.35 21.76 7.67
C PRO A 19 -17.79 21.61 7.17
N TYR A 20 -17.97 21.63 5.85
CA TYR A 20 -19.23 21.33 5.18
C TYR A 20 -19.54 19.82 5.12
N PHE A 21 -19.20 19.05 6.14
CA PHE A 21 -19.73 17.70 6.31
C PHE A 21 -19.80 17.43 7.81
N VAL A 22 -20.86 16.74 8.25
CA VAL A 22 -21.17 16.30 9.64
C VAL A 22 -22.24 17.10 10.41
N ALA A 23 -22.83 18.19 9.90
CA ALA A 23 -23.96 18.84 10.61
C ALA A 23 -25.37 18.32 10.24
N GLY A 24 -25.52 17.49 9.20
CA GLY A 24 -26.84 17.17 8.62
C GLY A 24 -27.43 15.79 8.94
N LEU A 25 -26.69 14.87 9.58
CA LEU A 25 -27.09 13.45 9.63
C LEU A 25 -27.40 12.89 11.02
N VAL A 26 -27.41 13.73 12.07
CA VAL A 26 -27.59 13.26 13.46
C VAL A 26 -29.00 13.55 14.02
N SER A 27 -29.95 14.04 13.23
CA SER A 27 -31.31 14.36 13.73
C SER A 27 -32.44 13.47 13.23
N SER A 28 -32.17 12.39 12.49
CA SER A 28 -33.25 11.57 11.88
C SER A 28 -33.26 10.09 12.25
N ILE A 29 -32.49 9.63 13.22
CA ILE A 29 -32.52 8.22 13.63
C ILE A 29 -33.25 8.10 14.97
N GLN A 30 -34.58 7.92 14.90
CA GLN A 30 -35.31 7.23 15.96
C GLN A 30 -35.02 5.72 15.85
N PRO A 31 -34.97 4.98 16.96
CA PRO A 31 -34.82 3.54 16.91
C PRO A 31 -36.17 2.93 16.53
N GLN A 32 -36.29 2.39 15.31
CA GLN A 32 -37.31 1.40 15.00
C GLN A 32 -36.61 0.06 14.79
N ASP A 33 -36.92 -0.85 15.71
CA ASP A 33 -36.77 -2.29 15.53
C ASP A 33 -37.50 -2.74 14.25
N GLU A 34 -37.02 -3.87 13.73
CA GLU A 34 -37.76 -4.87 12.94
C GLU A 34 -37.50 -4.90 11.41
N SER A 35 -36.67 -5.88 11.01
CA SER A 35 -36.69 -6.61 9.74
C SER A 35 -36.18 -5.93 8.45
N ASP A 36 -34.86 -5.73 8.33
CA ASP A 36 -34.23 -5.41 7.04
C ASP A 36 -33.09 -6.39 6.69
N GLU A 37 -33.44 -7.67 6.55
CA GLU A 37 -32.65 -8.64 5.75
C GLU A 37 -33.38 -8.86 4.41
N PRO A 38 -33.26 -7.92 3.45
CA PRO A 38 -33.11 -8.36 2.05
C PRO A 38 -32.27 -7.44 1.14
N LEU A 39 -31.57 -6.41 1.67
CA LEU A 39 -30.79 -5.46 0.85
C LEU A 39 -29.28 -5.70 0.88
N LEU A 40 -28.74 -6.19 2.00
CA LEU A 40 -27.30 -6.41 2.18
C LEU A 40 -26.79 -7.58 1.33
N GLU A 41 -27.61 -8.62 1.18
CA GLU A 41 -27.32 -9.80 0.35
C GLU A 41 -27.25 -9.46 -1.16
N GLN A 42 -28.06 -8.50 -1.62
CA GLN A 42 -28.04 -8.04 -3.02
C GLN A 42 -26.78 -7.22 -3.37
N MET A 43 -26.11 -6.65 -2.37
CA MET A 43 -24.86 -5.90 -2.55
C MET A 43 -23.60 -6.78 -2.45
N GLY A 44 -23.76 -8.09 -2.23
CA GLY A 44 -22.64 -9.04 -2.16
C GLY A 44 -21.80 -8.91 -0.89
N MET A 45 -22.34 -8.32 0.18
CA MET A 45 -21.70 -8.29 1.50
C MET A 45 -21.93 -9.64 2.19
N SER A 46 -20.90 -10.48 2.23
CA SER A 46 -21.01 -11.85 2.74
C SER A 46 -20.87 -11.98 4.26
N ASP A 47 -20.61 -10.90 4.99
CA ASP A 47 -20.49 -10.93 6.45
C ASP A 47 -20.85 -9.57 7.09
N VAL A 48 -21.92 -9.54 7.87
CA VAL A 48 -22.39 -8.35 8.61
C VAL A 48 -21.43 -7.97 9.75
N LYS A 49 -20.44 -8.82 10.05
CA LYS A 49 -19.51 -8.65 11.17
C LYS A 49 -18.12 -8.16 10.76
N SER A 50 -17.79 -8.09 9.48
CA SER A 50 -16.48 -7.61 9.04
C SER A 50 -16.41 -6.09 9.10
N PRO A 51 -15.29 -5.49 9.58
CA PRO A 51 -15.13 -4.05 9.60
C PRO A 51 -15.13 -3.46 8.18
N ASP A 52 -15.74 -2.28 8.02
CA ASP A 52 -15.84 -1.57 6.72
C ASP A 52 -14.47 -1.17 6.15
N LEU A 53 -13.48 -0.97 7.02
CA LEU A 53 -12.10 -0.63 6.66
C LEU A 53 -11.11 -1.39 7.54
N THR A 54 -10.22 -2.15 6.91
CA THR A 54 -9.09 -2.81 7.58
C THR A 54 -7.82 -2.00 7.37
N ILE A 55 -7.34 -1.34 8.43
CA ILE A 55 -6.04 -0.67 8.43
C ILE A 55 -5.00 -1.63 9.02
N PHE A 56 -4.02 -2.01 8.22
CA PHE A 56 -2.95 -2.89 8.68
C PHE A 56 -1.90 -2.08 9.46
N SER A 57 -1.91 -2.18 10.79
CA SER A 57 -0.83 -1.70 11.65
C SER A 57 -0.08 -2.90 12.22
N GLY A 58 1.13 -3.17 11.71
CA GLY A 58 1.95 -4.30 12.14
C GLY A 58 3.31 -3.86 12.66
N SER A 59 3.83 -4.56 13.67
CA SER A 59 5.23 -4.39 14.12
C SER A 59 6.21 -5.19 13.25
N SER A 60 5.71 -6.12 12.43
CA SER A 60 6.52 -6.91 11.51
C SER A 60 6.55 -6.24 10.13
N PRO A 61 7.72 -6.18 9.48
CA PRO A 61 7.81 -5.70 8.11
C PRO A 61 6.93 -6.56 7.20
N ILE A 62 6.19 -5.90 6.30
CA ILE A 62 5.35 -6.56 5.30
C ILE A 62 6.21 -6.72 4.03
N GLY A 63 6.15 -7.90 3.42
CA GLY A 63 6.83 -8.15 2.16
C GLY A 63 6.21 -7.32 1.04
N GLU A 64 7.07 -6.64 0.27
CA GLU A 64 6.66 -5.83 -0.88
C GLU A 64 6.32 -6.71 -2.11
N TYR A 65 7.04 -7.81 -2.28
CA TYR A 65 6.94 -8.69 -3.45
C TYR A 65 5.81 -9.72 -3.34
N ASN A 66 5.12 -10.00 -4.44
CA ASN A 66 4.06 -11.02 -4.53
C ASN A 66 2.97 -10.84 -3.46
N ASN A 67 2.66 -9.59 -3.11
CA ASN A 67 1.67 -9.26 -2.12
C ASN A 67 0.51 -8.50 -2.77
N PRO A 68 -0.56 -9.19 -3.18
CA PRO A 68 -1.68 -8.56 -3.89
C PRO A 68 -2.46 -7.56 -3.02
N ASP A 69 -2.35 -7.69 -1.70
CA ASP A 69 -3.04 -6.83 -0.74
C ASP A 69 -2.29 -5.54 -0.42
N LEU A 70 -1.02 -5.43 -0.80
CA LEU A 70 -0.16 -4.29 -0.46
C LEU A 70 -0.73 -2.97 -0.99
N ILE A 71 -0.93 -2.86 -2.31
CA ILE A 71 -1.36 -1.61 -2.95
C ILE A 71 -2.77 -1.20 -2.48
N LYS A 72 -3.66 -2.18 -2.32
CA LYS A 72 -5.03 -1.94 -1.82
C LYS A 72 -5.00 -1.41 -0.38
N GLY A 73 -4.14 -1.97 0.46
CA GLY A 73 -3.94 -1.53 1.84
C GLY A 73 -3.26 -0.15 1.95
N MET A 74 -2.39 0.19 1.01
CA MET A 74 -1.72 1.51 0.98
C MET A 74 -2.65 2.64 0.52
N PHE A 75 -3.61 2.34 -0.36
CA PHE A 75 -4.50 3.34 -0.96
C PHE A 75 -5.98 2.97 -0.81
N PRO A 76 -6.51 2.87 0.42
CA PRO A 76 -7.91 2.49 0.64
C PRO A 76 -8.91 3.47 0.00
N THR A 77 -8.50 4.73 -0.19
CA THR A 77 -9.29 5.76 -0.87
C THR A 77 -9.43 5.52 -2.38
N LEU A 78 -8.43 4.89 -3.01
CA LEU A 78 -8.44 4.56 -4.44
C LEU A 78 -9.04 3.17 -4.71
N PHE A 79 -9.02 2.29 -3.70
CA PHE A 79 -9.55 0.93 -3.76
C PHE A 79 -10.65 0.71 -2.70
N PRO A 80 -11.78 1.43 -2.78
CA PRO A 80 -12.81 1.41 -1.73
C PRO A 80 -13.50 0.04 -1.53
N PHE A 81 -13.38 -0.86 -2.49
CA PHE A 81 -13.92 -2.22 -2.41
C PHE A 81 -12.84 -3.30 -2.33
N SER A 82 -11.58 -2.91 -2.11
CA SER A 82 -10.43 -3.83 -2.13
C SER A 82 -10.38 -4.71 -3.39
N LYS A 83 -10.89 -4.18 -4.52
CA LYS A 83 -10.86 -4.82 -5.85
C LYS A 83 -9.78 -4.14 -6.68
N GLY A 84 -9.17 -4.89 -7.60
CA GLY A 84 -8.08 -4.37 -8.45
C GLY A 84 -6.70 -4.81 -7.99
N GLU A 85 -6.61 -6.02 -7.43
CA GLU A 85 -5.37 -6.67 -6.98
C GLU A 85 -4.26 -6.56 -8.02
N PHE A 86 -3.13 -6.00 -7.60
CA PHE A 86 -1.89 -6.07 -8.34
C PHE A 86 -1.32 -7.49 -8.18
N GLU A 87 -0.73 -8.03 -9.26
CA GLU A 87 -0.02 -9.31 -9.22
C GLU A 87 -0.84 -10.52 -8.73
N GLU A 88 -2.16 -10.52 -8.98
CA GLU A 88 -3.05 -11.61 -8.57
C GLU A 88 -2.66 -12.95 -9.22
N PRO A 89 -2.25 -13.99 -8.45
CA PRO A 89 -1.79 -15.27 -9.00
C PRO A 89 -2.88 -16.02 -9.78
N HIS A 90 -4.14 -15.84 -9.40
CA HIS A 90 -5.27 -16.56 -9.99
C HIS A 90 -5.87 -15.86 -11.22
N ARG A 91 -5.25 -14.78 -11.70
CA ARG A 91 -5.73 -14.04 -12.86
C ARG A 91 -5.60 -14.88 -14.14
N LYS A 92 -6.68 -14.95 -14.94
CA LYS A 92 -6.72 -15.69 -16.22
C LYS A 92 -5.67 -15.22 -17.23
N VAL A 93 -5.36 -13.92 -17.22
CA VAL A 93 -4.37 -13.29 -18.10
C VAL A 93 -3.37 -12.57 -17.22
N ALA A 94 -2.09 -12.96 -17.30
CA ALA A 94 -1.03 -12.27 -16.57
C ALA A 94 -0.89 -10.84 -17.10
N ILE A 95 -0.90 -9.86 -16.19
CA ILE A 95 -0.68 -8.44 -16.49
C ILE A 95 0.55 -8.03 -15.69
N SER A 96 1.49 -7.33 -16.33
CA SER A 96 2.65 -6.80 -15.61
C SER A 96 2.24 -5.67 -14.68
N PHE A 97 2.98 -5.52 -13.57
CA PHE A 97 2.76 -4.44 -12.61
C PHE A 97 2.72 -3.06 -13.29
N GLU A 98 3.67 -2.80 -14.19
CA GLU A 98 3.74 -1.55 -14.97
C GLU A 98 2.51 -1.34 -15.86
N THR A 99 2.03 -2.39 -16.54
CA THR A 99 0.83 -2.28 -17.39
C THR A 99 -0.40 -1.93 -16.55
N GLN A 100 -0.54 -2.56 -15.38
CA GLN A 100 -1.65 -2.29 -14.47
C GLN A 100 -1.56 -0.88 -13.86
N ALA A 101 -0.35 -0.42 -13.51
CA ALA A 101 -0.12 0.93 -13.02
C ALA A 101 -0.48 2.00 -14.06
N ASN A 102 -0.03 1.80 -15.31
CA ASN A 102 -0.39 2.68 -16.43
C ASN A 102 -1.90 2.67 -16.68
N TYR A 103 -2.54 1.49 -16.63
CA TYR A 103 -3.99 1.39 -16.75
C TYR A 103 -4.72 2.21 -15.68
N CYS A 104 -4.29 2.16 -14.41
CA CYS A 104 -4.86 2.98 -13.34
C CYS A 104 -4.75 4.48 -13.65
N LEU A 105 -3.65 4.93 -14.25
CA LEU A 105 -3.46 6.31 -14.69
C LEU A 105 -4.28 6.65 -15.94
N ASP A 106 -4.61 5.68 -16.79
CA ASP A 106 -5.38 5.88 -18.02
C ASP A 106 -6.89 5.79 -17.83
N LEU A 107 -7.34 5.48 -16.62
CA LEU A 107 -8.76 5.49 -16.28
C LEU A 107 -9.38 6.86 -16.58
N ASN A 108 -10.65 6.83 -17.01
CA ASN A 108 -11.42 8.04 -17.27
C ASN A 108 -11.63 8.86 -15.98
N ASP A 109 -11.74 8.17 -14.85
CA ASP A 109 -11.67 8.80 -13.54
C ASP A 109 -10.23 9.20 -13.22
N ARG A 110 -10.05 10.46 -12.82
CA ARG A 110 -8.73 11.05 -12.57
C ARG A 110 -8.28 10.88 -11.12
N CYS A 111 -9.00 10.13 -10.30
CA CYS A 111 -8.66 9.85 -8.91
C CYS A 111 -7.20 9.38 -8.73
N PHE A 112 -6.74 8.44 -9.56
CA PHE A 112 -5.34 7.96 -9.55
C PHE A 112 -4.31 9.01 -9.98
N ARG A 113 -4.68 9.91 -10.91
CA ARG A 113 -3.79 10.97 -11.41
C ARG A 113 -3.61 12.10 -10.41
N TYR A 114 -4.65 12.42 -9.64
CA TYR A 114 -4.65 13.51 -8.66
C TYR A 114 -4.34 13.05 -7.23
N HIS A 115 -4.20 11.75 -7.00
CA HIS A 115 -3.81 11.27 -5.68
C HIS A 115 -2.36 11.69 -5.36
N GLU A 116 -2.20 12.38 -4.24
CA GLU A 116 -0.95 13.06 -3.83
C GLU A 116 0.30 12.19 -3.90
N SER A 117 0.18 10.90 -3.59
CA SER A 117 1.32 9.98 -3.46
C SER A 117 1.29 8.78 -4.42
N PHE A 118 0.20 8.55 -5.15
CA PHE A 118 0.02 7.29 -5.89
C PHE A 118 1.07 7.14 -6.99
N LEU A 119 1.17 8.15 -7.85
CA LEU A 119 2.11 8.15 -8.97
C LEU A 119 3.56 7.96 -8.50
N PHE A 120 3.94 8.66 -7.44
CA PHE A 120 5.31 8.61 -6.90
C PHE A 120 5.65 7.25 -6.32
N ILE A 121 4.74 6.65 -5.55
CA ILE A 121 4.94 5.33 -4.95
C ILE A 121 5.01 4.25 -6.03
N MET A 122 4.07 4.24 -6.98
CA MET A 122 4.07 3.26 -8.07
C MET A 122 5.35 3.35 -8.92
N MET A 123 5.79 4.57 -9.24
CA MET A 123 7.03 4.79 -9.97
C MET A 123 8.26 4.36 -9.16
N ASN A 124 8.29 4.64 -7.85
CA ASN A 124 9.38 4.23 -6.98
C ASN A 124 9.49 2.70 -6.91
N MET A 125 8.38 1.98 -6.75
CA MET A 125 8.36 0.51 -6.74
C MET A 125 8.90 -0.06 -8.06
N ILE A 126 8.45 0.45 -9.20
CA ILE A 126 8.94 0.02 -10.53
C ILE A 126 10.46 0.23 -10.64
N GLN A 127 10.96 1.39 -10.25
CA GLN A 127 12.39 1.70 -10.31
C GLN A 127 13.21 0.81 -9.38
N CYS A 128 12.75 0.61 -8.15
CA CYS A 128 13.40 -0.29 -7.19
C CYS A 128 13.49 -1.71 -7.75
N TRP A 129 12.39 -2.25 -8.27
CA TRP A 129 12.36 -3.61 -8.80
C TRP A 129 13.23 -3.77 -10.05
N GLN A 130 13.24 -2.78 -10.94
CA GLN A 130 14.16 -2.76 -12.09
C GLN A 130 15.63 -2.72 -11.63
N ALA A 131 15.96 -1.89 -10.63
CA ALA A 131 17.30 -1.84 -10.08
C ALA A 131 17.73 -3.20 -9.52
N TYR A 132 16.88 -3.84 -8.71
CA TYR A 132 17.15 -5.17 -8.14
C TYR A 132 17.38 -6.23 -9.23
N LEU A 133 16.55 -6.25 -10.29
CA LEU A 133 16.70 -7.20 -11.40
C LEU A 133 18.04 -7.06 -12.12
N HIS A 134 18.62 -5.86 -12.15
CA HIS A 134 19.88 -5.58 -12.84
C HIS A 134 21.10 -5.51 -11.91
N THR A 135 20.90 -5.69 -10.60
CA THR A 135 22.03 -5.86 -9.68
C THR A 135 22.65 -7.24 -9.85
N HIS A 136 23.87 -7.26 -10.38
CA HIS A 136 24.68 -8.46 -10.47
C HIS A 136 25.91 -8.30 -9.59
N PHE A 137 26.22 -9.34 -8.83
CA PHE A 137 27.48 -9.42 -8.11
C PHE A 137 28.56 -9.85 -9.10
N THR A 138 29.43 -8.92 -9.49
CA THR A 138 30.51 -9.18 -10.45
C THR A 138 31.82 -9.42 -9.73
N VAL A 139 32.49 -10.53 -10.06
CA VAL A 139 33.81 -10.90 -9.53
C VAL A 139 34.73 -11.22 -10.71
N ASN A 140 36.03 -10.97 -10.57
CA ASN A 140 37.01 -11.46 -11.54
C ASN A 140 37.00 -12.99 -11.59
N ASP A 141 37.14 -13.56 -12.78
CA ASP A 141 37.10 -15.03 -12.98
C ASP A 141 38.14 -15.77 -12.12
N VAL A 142 39.32 -15.16 -11.93
CA VAL A 142 40.41 -15.69 -11.08
C VAL A 142 40.00 -15.81 -9.62
N ASP A 143 39.19 -14.88 -9.12
CA ASP A 143 38.78 -14.79 -7.72
C ASP A 143 37.40 -15.42 -7.48
N PHE A 144 36.69 -15.80 -8.54
CA PHE A 144 35.31 -16.31 -8.46
C PHE A 144 35.21 -17.53 -7.56
N GLY A 145 36.14 -18.48 -7.68
CA GLY A 145 36.15 -19.70 -6.85
C GLY A 145 36.24 -19.38 -5.36
N THR A 146 37.21 -18.54 -4.97
CA THR A 146 37.42 -18.13 -3.57
C THR A 146 36.22 -17.38 -3.03
N VAL A 147 35.72 -16.39 -3.77
CA VAL A 147 34.59 -15.56 -3.32
C VAL A 147 33.31 -16.38 -3.20
N MET A 148 33.08 -17.34 -4.09
CA MET A 148 31.92 -18.24 -4.00
C MET A 148 32.03 -19.22 -2.83
N GLU A 149 33.22 -19.73 -2.52
CA GLU A 149 33.45 -20.55 -1.33
C GLU A 149 33.19 -19.76 -0.04
N ASP A 150 33.66 -18.51 0.02
CA ASP A 150 33.40 -17.62 1.15
C ASP A 150 31.90 -17.33 1.32
N ILE A 151 31.19 -17.00 0.23
CA ILE A 151 29.75 -16.75 0.24
C ILE A 151 28.97 -18.01 0.63
N ALA A 152 29.30 -19.17 0.07
CA ALA A 152 28.65 -20.44 0.39
C ALA A 152 28.95 -20.91 1.82
N GLY A 153 30.10 -20.52 2.36
CA GLY A 153 30.53 -20.81 3.73
C GLY A 153 29.81 -19.97 4.79
N VAL A 154 29.12 -18.89 4.41
CA VAL A 154 28.36 -18.06 5.35
C VAL A 154 27.20 -18.86 5.94
N LYS A 155 27.27 -19.10 7.26
CA LYS A 155 26.21 -19.81 7.98
C LYS A 155 24.99 -18.89 8.18
N PRO A 156 23.77 -19.43 8.08
CA PRO A 156 22.55 -18.65 8.27
C PRO A 156 22.45 -18.04 9.68
N GLU A 157 23.08 -18.64 10.68
CA GLU A 157 23.09 -18.10 12.05
C GLU A 157 23.96 -16.85 12.18
N THR A 158 25.07 -16.79 11.43
CA THR A 158 25.91 -15.59 11.36
C THR A 158 25.13 -14.42 10.76
N LEU A 159 24.32 -14.67 9.72
CA LEU A 159 23.45 -13.65 9.13
C LEU A 159 22.38 -13.17 10.12
N LYS A 160 21.73 -14.09 10.86
CA LYS A 160 20.74 -13.71 11.88
C LYS A 160 21.34 -12.90 13.02
N ASP A 161 22.53 -13.24 13.46
CA ASP A 161 23.18 -12.52 14.56
C ASP A 161 23.60 -11.11 14.13
N ILE A 162 24.12 -10.95 12.91
CA ILE A 162 24.40 -9.62 12.33
C ILE A 162 23.10 -8.81 12.21
N ALA A 163 22.01 -9.41 11.71
CA ALA A 163 20.73 -8.73 11.53
C ALA A 163 20.11 -8.23 12.85
N LYS A 164 20.43 -8.84 14.01
CA LYS A 164 19.99 -8.37 15.33
C LYS A 164 20.80 -7.19 15.86
N HIS A 165 21.97 -6.93 15.28
CA HIS A 165 22.91 -5.90 15.71
C HIS A 165 22.89 -4.64 14.84
N LEU A 166 22.16 -4.66 13.72
CA LEU A 166 21.84 -3.50 12.87
C LEU A 166 20.53 -2.85 13.35
#